data_AF-A0A6A6CW33-F1
#
_entry.id   AF-A0A6A6CW33-F1
#
_cell.length_a   1.000
_cell.length_b   1.000
_cell.length_c   1.000
_cell.angle_alpha   90.00
_cell.angle_beta   90.00
_cell.angle_gamma   90.00
#
_symmetry.space_group_name_H-M   'P 1'
#
loop_
_entity.id
_entity.type
_entity.pdbx_description
1 polymer ?
#
loop_
_entity_poly.entity_id
_entity_poly.type
_entity_poly.pdbx_seq_one_letter_code
_entity_poly.pdbx_strand_id
1 'polypeptide(L)'
;MILVAGPALLKNMYYGKFWTTQARFFGVQGLADINMIERSLFGLSVGESNEGRLKWSTSGSLQSSGTKETESGHFEGVAPASLPEKDEEGKYLFTVIDTYSLEATAFYADRPPTVVLVCGRANGMQRAVLCSYDWTTQTFTREVVLRMKTIVLNRMFRVDQCRVAFRR
;
A
#
# COMPACT_ATOMS: atom_id res chain seq x y z
N MET A 1 25.60 26.00 20.37
CA MET A 1 25.36 24.57 20.72
C MET A 1 24.11 23.98 20.04
N ILE A 2 23.01 24.72 19.87
CA ILE A 2 21.77 24.23 19.22
C ILE A 2 21.96 23.84 17.73
N LEU A 3 22.80 24.57 16.99
CA LEU A 3 23.05 24.31 15.56
C LEU A 3 23.73 22.95 15.27
N VAL A 4 24.52 22.42 16.21
CA VAL A 4 25.23 21.14 16.05
C VAL A 4 24.33 19.95 16.37
N ALA A 5 23.41 20.11 17.33
CA ALA A 5 22.42 19.08 17.67
C ALA A 5 21.21 19.06 16.72
N GLY A 6 21.02 20.12 15.92
CA GLY A 6 19.91 20.28 15.00
C GLY A 6 19.67 19.05 14.09
N PRO A 7 20.67 18.55 13.35
CA PRO A 7 20.49 17.38 12.49
C PRO A 7 20.06 16.11 13.24
N ALA A 8 20.58 15.87 14.45
CA ALA A 8 20.21 14.70 15.25
C ALA A 8 18.78 14.81 15.80
N LEU A 9 18.37 16.00 16.24
CA LEU A 9 17.01 16.28 16.68
C LEU A 9 16.01 16.15 15.53
N LEU A 10 16.33 16.70 14.36
CA LEU A 10 15.51 16.55 13.15
C LEU A 10 15.39 15.07 12.76
N LYS A 11 16.49 14.31 12.77
CA LYS A 11 16.45 12.87 12.51
C LYS A 11 15.48 12.17 13.45
N ASN A 12 15.54 12.42 14.76
CA ASN A 12 14.64 11.80 15.74
C ASN A 12 13.18 12.24 15.60
N MET A 13 12.92 13.53 15.30
CA MET A 13 11.56 14.03 15.09
C MET A 13 10.91 13.42 13.84
N TYR A 14 11.67 13.33 12.75
CA TYR A 14 11.22 12.73 11.50
C TYR A 14 11.41 11.21 11.46
N TYR A 15 11.89 10.58 12.54
CA TYR A 15 12.04 9.13 12.65
C TYR A 15 10.70 8.41 12.86
N GLY A 16 9.71 9.09 13.46
CA GLY A 16 8.44 8.50 13.88
C GLY A 16 7.37 8.34 12.80
N LYS A 17 6.18 7.87 13.22
CA LYS A 17 4.99 7.79 12.37
C LYS A 17 4.49 9.17 11.98
N PHE A 18 4.03 9.32 10.75
CA PHE A 18 3.37 10.54 10.30
C PHE A 18 1.90 10.54 10.70
N TRP A 19 1.44 11.58 11.39
CA TRP A 19 0.08 11.65 11.93
C TRP A 19 -0.92 12.39 11.05
N THR A 20 -0.44 13.20 10.10
CA THR A 20 -1.26 14.16 9.34
C THR A 20 -1.10 14.05 7.81
N THR A 21 -0.67 12.89 7.31
CA THR A 21 -0.53 12.69 5.85
C THR A 21 -1.89 12.45 5.19
N GLN A 22 -2.01 12.83 3.92
CA GLN A 22 -3.10 12.36 3.07
C GLN A 22 -2.86 10.90 2.70
N ALA A 23 -3.94 10.14 2.54
CA ALA A 23 -3.85 8.80 1.96
C ALA A 23 -3.53 8.91 0.48
N ARG A 24 -2.28 8.60 0.12
CA ARG A 24 -1.84 8.45 -1.27
C ARG A 24 -1.40 7.02 -1.52
N PHE A 25 -1.77 6.52 -2.68
CA PHE A 25 -1.40 5.19 -3.16
C PHE A 25 -0.38 5.30 -4.27
N PHE A 26 0.65 4.48 -4.19
CA PHE A 26 1.65 4.33 -5.25
C PHE A 26 1.64 2.88 -5.73
N GLY A 27 1.51 2.68 -7.04
CA GLY A 27 1.59 1.37 -7.68
C GLY A 27 3.00 1.13 -8.20
N VAL A 28 3.52 -0.06 -7.97
CA VAL A 28 4.81 -0.53 -8.50
C VAL A 28 4.57 -1.88 -9.18
N GLN A 29 5.18 -2.08 -10.35
CA GLN A 29 5.17 -3.38 -11.02
C GLN A 29 6.16 -4.32 -10.34
N GLY A 30 5.73 -5.56 -10.10
CA GLY A 30 6.47 -6.58 -9.38
C GLY A 30 6.30 -6.50 -7.85
N LEU A 31 7.10 -7.32 -7.16
CA LEU A 31 7.20 -7.31 -5.71
C LEU A 31 8.11 -6.16 -5.27
N ALA A 32 7.57 -5.19 -4.54
CA ALA A 32 8.35 -4.03 -4.14
C ALA A 32 9.36 -4.38 -3.02
N ASP A 33 10.58 -3.85 -3.14
CA ASP A 33 11.50 -3.76 -2.00
C ASP A 33 11.04 -2.62 -1.08
N ILE A 34 10.46 -2.99 0.06
CA ILE A 34 9.95 -2.05 1.06
C ILE A 34 11.03 -1.06 1.51
N ASN A 35 12.28 -1.50 1.69
CA ASN A 35 13.35 -0.62 2.17
C ASN A 35 13.69 0.43 1.11
N MET A 36 13.76 0.02 -0.15
CA MET A 36 13.99 0.94 -1.26
C MET A 36 12.84 1.94 -1.41
N ILE A 37 11.59 1.48 -1.31
CA ILE A 37 10.40 2.34 -1.38
C ILE A 37 10.38 3.32 -0.21
N GLU A 38 10.66 2.88 1.01
CA GLU A 38 10.67 3.74 2.19
C GLU A 38 11.72 4.85 2.06
N ARG A 39 12.94 4.51 1.61
CA ARG A 39 13.99 5.50 1.27
C ARG A 39 13.52 6.49 0.23
N SER A 40 12.87 6.00 -0.83
CA SER A 40 12.45 6.83 -1.97
C SER A 40 11.29 7.76 -1.61
N LEU A 41 10.32 7.30 -0.83
CA LEU A 41 9.14 8.08 -0.46
C LEU A 41 9.39 9.04 0.70
N PHE A 42 10.20 8.65 1.69
CA PHE A 42 10.36 9.41 2.93
C PHE A 42 11.76 10.00 3.12
N GLY A 43 12.71 9.72 2.22
CA GLY A 43 14.07 10.23 2.26
C GLY A 43 14.97 9.64 3.35
N LEU A 44 14.42 8.78 4.22
CA LEU A 44 15.12 8.11 5.32
C LEU A 44 14.64 6.66 5.38
N SER A 45 15.54 5.69 5.25
CA SER A 45 15.27 4.35 5.80
C SER A 45 15.63 4.34 7.27
N VAL A 46 14.73 3.81 8.07
CA VAL A 46 15.10 3.21 9.35
C VAL A 46 16.06 2.03 9.07
N GLY A 47 17.14 1.92 9.84
CA GLY A 47 18.32 1.09 9.51
C GLY A 47 18.10 -0.42 9.38
N GLU A 48 19.19 -1.16 9.15
CA GLU A 48 19.28 -2.60 8.84
C GLU A 48 18.53 -3.54 9.80
N SER A 49 18.13 -3.07 10.98
CA SER A 49 17.30 -3.80 11.94
C SER A 49 15.82 -3.69 11.58
N ASN A 50 15.38 -4.36 10.51
CA ASN A 50 14.03 -4.89 10.18
C ASN A 50 12.73 -4.23 10.75
N GLU A 51 12.76 -2.97 11.18
CA GLU A 51 11.68 -2.23 11.86
C GLU A 51 11.42 -0.92 11.11
N GLY A 52 11.33 -1.02 9.78
CA GLY A 52 10.90 0.06 8.92
C GLY A 52 9.47 0.54 9.25
N ARG A 53 9.14 1.76 8.83
CA ARG A 53 7.78 2.30 8.98
C ARG A 53 6.80 1.58 8.06
N LEU A 54 7.25 1.27 6.85
CA LEU A 54 6.44 0.62 5.83
C LEU A 54 6.44 -0.89 6.07
N LYS A 55 5.25 -1.49 6.16
CA LYS A 55 5.07 -2.89 6.52
C LYS A 55 4.25 -3.62 5.48
N TRP A 56 4.40 -4.94 5.37
CA TRP A 56 3.48 -5.71 4.54
C TRP A 56 2.11 -5.80 5.20
N SER A 57 1.06 -5.73 4.39
CA SER A 57 -0.31 -5.93 4.88
C SER A 57 -0.51 -7.37 5.35
N THR A 58 -1.15 -7.54 6.50
CA THR A 58 -1.43 -8.86 7.10
C THR A 58 -2.54 -9.62 6.39
N SER A 59 -3.47 -8.92 5.74
CA SER A 59 -4.68 -9.52 5.13
C SER A 59 -5.25 -8.64 4.00
N GLY A 60 -4.39 -7.87 3.33
CA GLY A 60 -4.79 -6.92 2.29
C GLY A 60 -5.12 -7.57 0.96
N SER A 61 -4.52 -8.73 0.67
CA SER A 61 -4.73 -9.51 -0.54
C SER A 61 -4.66 -11.02 -0.27
N LEU A 62 -4.99 -11.82 -1.28
CA LEU A 62 -4.79 -13.28 -1.25
C LEU A 62 -3.30 -13.68 -1.16
N GLN A 63 -2.40 -12.76 -1.52
CA GLN A 63 -0.96 -13.00 -1.54
C GLN A 63 -0.28 -12.65 -0.21
N SER A 64 -1.03 -12.28 0.83
CA SER A 64 -0.48 -12.04 2.17
C SER A 64 -0.05 -13.37 2.79
N SER A 65 1.26 -13.64 2.84
CA SER A 65 1.81 -14.97 3.18
C SER A 65 2.03 -15.25 4.68
N GLY A 66 1.38 -14.50 5.57
CA GLY A 66 1.40 -14.77 7.01
C GLY A 66 1.60 -13.53 7.87
N THR A 67 1.55 -13.75 9.18
CA THR A 67 1.82 -12.72 10.19
C THR A 67 2.93 -13.17 11.11
N LYS A 68 3.81 -12.25 11.49
CA LYS A 68 4.79 -12.44 12.57
C LYS A 68 4.34 -11.62 13.77
N GLU A 69 4.43 -12.22 14.94
CA GLU A 69 4.25 -11.49 16.19
C GLU A 69 5.55 -10.76 16.52
N THR A 70 5.48 -9.45 16.64
CA THR A 70 6.58 -8.59 17.09
C THR A 70 6.74 -8.73 18.61
N GLU A 71 7.91 -8.42 19.15
CA GLU A 71 8.20 -8.42 20.60
C GLU A 71 7.22 -7.58 21.44
N SER A 72 6.52 -6.64 20.81
CA SER A 72 5.45 -5.82 21.41
C SER A 72 4.06 -6.50 21.46
N GLY A 73 3.93 -7.75 21.01
CA GLY A 73 2.65 -8.48 20.94
C GLY A 73 1.75 -8.06 19.77
N HIS A 74 2.29 -7.35 18.77
CA HIS A 74 1.57 -6.93 17.58
C HIS A 74 1.86 -7.85 16.38
N PHE A 75 0.84 -8.14 15.57
CA PHE A 75 0.99 -8.94 14.36
C PHE A 75 1.30 -8.07 13.14
N GLU A 76 2.38 -8.39 12.44
CA GLU A 76 2.85 -7.69 11.24
C GLU A 76 2.88 -8.62 10.04
N GLY A 77 2.56 -8.08 8.86
CA GLY A 77 2.58 -8.87 7.63
C GLY A 77 4.00 -9.23 7.26
N VAL A 78 4.20 -10.46 6.82
CA VAL A 78 5.49 -10.90 6.28
C VAL A 78 5.51 -10.64 4.78
N ALA A 79 6.69 -10.28 4.27
CA ALA A 79 6.92 -10.23 2.83
C ALA A 79 6.49 -11.55 2.19
N PRO A 80 5.69 -11.53 1.11
CA PRO A 80 5.41 -12.74 0.35
C PRO A 80 6.74 -13.37 -0.12
N ALA A 81 6.92 -14.66 0.15
CA ALA A 81 8.12 -15.36 -0.28
C ALA A 81 8.07 -15.54 -1.81
N SER A 82 9.00 -14.89 -2.52
CA SER A 82 9.26 -15.00 -3.97
C SER A 82 8.01 -15.33 -4.80
N LEU A 83 7.17 -14.32 -5.03
CA LEU A 83 6.04 -14.46 -5.94
C LEU A 83 6.54 -14.44 -7.39
N PRO A 84 6.00 -15.29 -8.28
CA PRO A 84 6.32 -15.22 -9.70
C PRO A 84 5.87 -13.89 -10.30
N GLU A 85 6.55 -13.42 -11.35
CA GLU A 85 6.19 -12.17 -12.03
C GLU A 85 4.78 -12.23 -12.64
N LYS A 86 4.34 -13.44 -13.01
CA LYS A 86 2.99 -13.73 -13.47
C LYS A 86 2.36 -14.88 -12.72
N ASP A 87 1.04 -14.82 -12.54
CA ASP A 87 0.27 -15.97 -12.03
C ASP A 87 -0.03 -16.99 -13.14
N GLU A 88 -0.72 -18.07 -12.78
CA GLU A 88 -1.13 -19.14 -13.69
C GLU A 88 -2.08 -18.65 -14.81
N GLU A 89 -2.77 -17.52 -14.58
CA GLU A 89 -3.69 -16.89 -15.51
C GLU A 89 -2.98 -15.87 -16.43
N GLY A 90 -1.67 -15.65 -16.22
CA GLY A 90 -0.84 -14.72 -16.99
C GLY A 90 -0.92 -13.26 -16.54
N LYS A 91 -1.57 -12.96 -15.42
CA LYS A 91 -1.66 -11.61 -14.84
C LYS A 91 -0.34 -11.21 -14.22
N TYR A 92 0.01 -9.93 -14.32
CA TYR A 92 1.26 -9.39 -13.80
C TYR A 92 1.17 -9.12 -12.30
N LEU A 93 2.27 -9.35 -11.61
CA LEU A 93 2.43 -8.99 -10.20
C LEU A 93 2.60 -7.48 -10.07
N PHE A 94 1.92 -6.89 -9.10
CA PHE A 94 2.04 -5.49 -8.70
C PHE A 94 2.05 -5.38 -7.18
N THR A 95 2.56 -4.25 -6.69
CA THR A 95 2.49 -3.85 -5.29
C THR A 95 1.86 -2.47 -5.19
N VAL A 96 0.84 -2.32 -4.33
CA VAL A 96 0.31 -1.01 -3.94
C VAL A 96 0.87 -0.62 -2.58
N ILE A 97 1.33 0.62 -2.47
CA ILE A 97 1.84 1.22 -1.25
C ILE A 97 0.86 2.29 -0.79
N ASP A 98 0.34 2.15 0.42
CA ASP A 98 -0.47 3.15 1.10
C ASP A 98 0.39 3.95 2.08
N THR A 99 0.56 5.24 1.78
CA THR A 99 1.39 6.16 2.58
C THR A 99 0.76 6.61 3.90
N TYR A 100 -0.55 6.38 4.11
CA TYR A 100 -1.21 6.75 5.35
C TYR A 100 -1.24 5.58 6.33
N SER A 101 -1.64 4.39 5.88
CA SER A 101 -1.55 3.19 6.73
C SER A 101 -0.12 2.65 6.85
N LEU A 102 0.79 3.11 5.99
CA LEU A 102 2.17 2.62 5.87
C LEU A 102 2.20 1.12 5.60
N GLU A 103 1.32 0.66 4.69
CA GLU A 103 1.23 -0.73 4.28
C GLU A 103 1.51 -0.93 2.78
N ALA A 104 2.24 -1.98 2.46
CA ALA A 104 2.42 -2.51 1.12
C ALA A 104 1.56 -3.77 0.94
N THR A 105 0.90 -3.89 -0.22
CA THR A 105 0.08 -5.05 -0.56
C THR A 105 0.40 -5.52 -1.96
N ALA A 106 0.86 -6.77 -2.10
CA ALA A 106 1.11 -7.41 -3.39
C ALA A 106 -0.18 -8.02 -3.97
N PHE A 107 -0.37 -7.96 -5.28
CA PHE A 107 -1.54 -8.49 -5.97
C PHE A 107 -1.26 -8.75 -7.46
N TYR A 108 -2.08 -9.58 -8.10
CA TYR A 108 -2.03 -9.80 -9.55
C TYR A 108 -3.15 -9.02 -10.25
N ALA A 109 -2.83 -8.48 -11.43
CA ALA A 109 -3.77 -7.76 -12.30
C ALA A 109 -3.39 -7.91 -13.79
N ASP A 110 -4.35 -7.74 -14.69
CA ASP A 110 -4.09 -7.79 -16.13
C ASP A 110 -3.37 -6.53 -16.62
N ARG A 111 -3.72 -5.37 -16.04
CA ARG A 111 -3.15 -4.05 -16.35
C ARG A 111 -2.79 -3.30 -15.08
N PRO A 112 -1.83 -2.36 -15.14
CA PRO A 112 -1.51 -1.51 -14.01
C PRO A 112 -2.75 -0.71 -13.59
N PRO A 113 -3.23 -0.85 -12.34
CA PRO A 113 -4.33 -0.04 -11.85
C PRO A 113 -3.94 1.43 -11.75
N THR A 114 -4.84 2.32 -12.17
CA THR A 114 -4.62 3.76 -12.17
C THR A 114 -5.38 4.47 -11.04
N VAL A 115 -6.39 3.81 -10.47
CA VAL A 115 -7.19 4.37 -9.38
C VAL A 115 -7.55 3.31 -8.34
N VAL A 116 -7.70 3.76 -7.10
CA VAL A 116 -8.27 2.97 -5.99
C VAL A 116 -9.63 3.57 -5.62
N LEU A 117 -10.70 2.80 -5.81
CA LEU A 117 -12.05 3.17 -5.42
C LEU A 117 -12.45 2.44 -4.14
N VAL A 118 -12.71 3.17 -3.08
CA VAL A 118 -13.19 2.56 -1.82
C VAL A 118 -14.71 2.51 -1.85
N CYS A 119 -15.27 1.29 -1.99
CA CYS A 119 -16.68 1.10 -2.35
C CYS A 119 -17.52 0.46 -1.22
N GLY A 120 -16.96 0.18 -0.05
CA GLY A 120 -17.73 -0.36 1.06
C GLY A 120 -16.90 -0.92 2.20
N ARG A 121 -17.58 -1.50 3.19
CA ARG A 121 -16.96 -2.12 4.37
C ARG A 121 -17.08 -3.64 4.30
N ALA A 122 -16.03 -4.33 4.72
CA ALA A 122 -15.98 -5.78 4.85
C ALA A 122 -15.18 -6.17 6.10
N ASN A 123 -15.84 -6.75 7.10
CA ASN A 123 -15.23 -7.24 8.34
C ASN A 123 -14.31 -6.20 9.01
N GLY A 124 -14.83 -4.98 9.25
CA GLY A 124 -14.08 -3.89 9.90
C GLY A 124 -13.06 -3.16 9.02
N MET A 125 -12.77 -3.67 7.82
CA MET A 125 -11.90 -3.05 6.81
C MET A 125 -12.70 -2.49 5.64
N GLN A 126 -12.03 -1.72 4.78
CA GLN A 126 -12.61 -1.16 3.57
C GLN A 126 -12.33 -2.07 2.39
N ARG A 127 -13.33 -2.26 1.53
CA ARG A 127 -13.18 -2.90 0.24
C ARG A 127 -12.72 -1.85 -0.76
N ALA A 128 -11.47 -1.99 -1.20
CA ALA A 128 -10.84 -1.15 -2.20
C ALA A 128 -10.82 -1.88 -3.53
N VAL A 129 -11.38 -1.27 -4.56
CA VAL A 129 -11.39 -1.77 -5.93
C VAL A 129 -10.32 -1.02 -6.70
N LEU A 130 -9.28 -1.74 -7.12
CA LEU A 130 -8.24 -1.19 -7.97
C LEU A 130 -8.71 -1.34 -9.41
N CYS A 131 -8.73 -0.21 -10.13
CA CYS A 131 -9.26 -0.15 -11.49
C CYS A 131 -8.22 0.43 -12.44
N SER A 132 -8.24 -0.05 -13.68
CA SER A 132 -7.58 0.59 -14.81
C SER A 132 -8.59 1.46 -15.56
N TYR A 133 -8.13 2.56 -16.15
CA TYR A 133 -8.99 3.44 -16.94
C TYR A 133 -8.99 3.02 -18.41
N ASP A 134 -10.17 2.76 -18.96
CA ASP A 134 -10.37 2.62 -20.40
C ASP A 134 -10.88 3.95 -20.98
N TRP A 135 -10.01 4.58 -21.79
CA TRP A 135 -10.31 5.87 -22.41
C TRP A 135 -11.36 5.76 -23.53
N THR A 136 -11.52 4.59 -24.15
CA THR A 136 -12.46 4.37 -25.25
C THR A 136 -13.89 4.41 -24.74
N THR A 137 -14.13 3.76 -23.60
CA THR A 137 -15.44 3.67 -22.95
C THR A 137 -15.61 4.68 -21.81
N GLN A 138 -14.57 5.47 -21.52
CA GLN A 138 -14.50 6.42 -20.39
C GLN A 138 -14.92 5.77 -19.07
N THR A 139 -14.46 4.55 -18.84
CA THR A 139 -14.90 3.69 -17.75
C THR A 139 -13.72 3.11 -17.00
N PHE A 140 -13.82 3.05 -15.68
CA PHE A 140 -12.87 2.35 -14.83
C PHE A 140 -13.21 0.86 -14.78
N THR A 141 -12.34 0.01 -15.30
CA THR A 141 -12.51 -1.45 -15.28
C THR A 141 -11.80 -2.03 -14.06
N ARG A 142 -12.51 -2.86 -13.31
CA ARG A 142 -11.93 -3.58 -12.16
C ARG A 142 -10.76 -4.47 -12.60
N GLU A 143 -9.63 -4.32 -11.94
CA GLU A 143 -8.48 -5.20 -12.04
C GLU A 143 -8.43 -6.17 -10.84
N VAL A 144 -8.45 -5.63 -9.62
CA VAL A 144 -8.42 -6.43 -8.39
C VAL A 144 -9.22 -5.79 -7.27
N VAL A 145 -9.60 -6.59 -6.28
CA VAL A 145 -10.23 -6.11 -5.04
C VAL A 145 -9.31 -6.41 -3.87
N LEU A 146 -8.96 -5.38 -3.11
CA LEU A 146 -8.11 -5.44 -1.94
C LEU A 146 -8.89 -5.03 -0.69
N ARG A 147 -8.34 -5.38 0.48
CA ARG A 147 -8.83 -4.94 1.79
C ARG A 147 -7.85 -3.90 2.34
N MET A 148 -8.36 -2.74 2.72
CA MET A 148 -7.56 -1.64 3.27
C MET A 148 -8.09 -1.21 4.64
N LYS A 149 -7.22 -0.68 5.50
CA LYS A 149 -7.64 -0.21 6.83
C LYS A 149 -8.67 0.92 6.73
N THR A 150 -9.63 0.93 7.65
CA THR A 150 -10.69 1.95 7.70
C THR A 150 -10.17 3.38 7.87
N ILE A 151 -9.00 3.55 8.48
CA ILE A 151 -8.38 4.85 8.69
C ILE A 151 -8.14 5.61 7.37
N VAL A 152 -7.92 4.88 6.27
CA VAL A 152 -7.57 5.40 4.95
C VAL A 152 -8.73 6.21 4.35
N LEU A 153 -9.97 5.77 4.55
CA LEU A 153 -11.16 6.42 4.00
C LEU A 153 -11.31 7.87 4.45
N ASN A 154 -10.92 8.17 5.69
CA ASN A 154 -11.02 9.52 6.26
C ASN A 154 -9.96 10.50 5.72
N ARG A 155 -9.02 10.01 4.91
CA ARG A 155 -7.90 10.79 4.35
C ARG A 155 -7.86 10.77 2.82
N MET A 156 -8.89 10.23 2.18
CA MET A 156 -9.07 10.24 0.74
C MET A 156 -10.06 11.34 0.32
N PHE A 157 -9.91 11.84 -0.90
CA PHE A 157 -10.91 12.73 -1.50
C PHE A 157 -12.14 11.91 -1.92
N ARG A 158 -13.30 12.57 -1.94
CA ARG A 158 -14.52 11.99 -2.48
C ARG A 158 -14.62 12.28 -3.96
N VAL A 159 -15.11 11.31 -4.71
CA VAL A 159 -15.46 11.46 -6.12
C VAL A 159 -16.97 11.45 -6.22
N ASP A 160 -17.55 12.45 -6.88
CA ASP A 160 -19.01 12.58 -6.97
C ASP A 160 -19.61 11.51 -7.87
N GLN A 161 -19.03 11.33 -9.06
CA GLN A 161 -19.51 10.36 -10.05
C GLN A 161 -18.34 9.76 -10.83
N CYS A 162 -18.39 8.46 -11.06
CA CYS A 162 -17.51 7.76 -11.99
C CYS A 162 -18.24 6.59 -12.63
N ARG A 163 -17.81 6.19 -13.83
CA ARG A 163 -18.30 4.99 -14.50
C ARG A 163 -17.39 3.83 -14.13
N VAL A 164 -17.97 2.74 -13.62
CA VAL A 164 -17.23 1.56 -13.19
C VAL A 164 -17.81 0.32 -13.85
N ALA A 165 -16.95 -0.49 -14.46
CA ALA A 165 -17.26 -1.80 -15.01
C ALA A 165 -16.60 -2.90 -14.16
N PHE A 166 -17.41 -3.85 -13.68
CA PHE A 166 -16.94 -4.94 -12.82
C PHE A 166 -16.53 -6.21 -13.59
N ARG A 167 -16.88 -6.26 -14.87
CA ARG A 167 -16.47 -7.28 -15.84
C ARG A 167 -16.00 -6.58 -17.12
N ARG A 168 -15.02 -7.20 -17.77
CA ARG A 168 -14.77 -6.97 -19.19
C ARG A 168 -15.61 -7.93 -20.00
#